data_AF-A0AAU6Q636-F1
#
_entry.id   AF-A0AAU6Q636-F1
#
_cell.length_a   1.000
_cell.length_b   1.000
_cell.length_c   1.000
_cell.angle_alpha   90.00
_cell.angle_beta   90.00
_cell.angle_gamma   90.00
#
_symmetry.space_group_name_H-M   'P 1'
#
loop_
_entity.id
_entity.type
_entity.pdbx_description
1 polymer ?
#
loop_
_entity_poly.entity_id
_entity_poly.type
_entity_poly.pdbx_seq_one_letter_code
_entity_poly.pdbx_strand_id
1 'polypeptide(L)'
;MSLTLTKADKDFIYSKVTLMDFKPISMERVLVSFLARLRNNGNTSTVIRREGVELTVPGLVEEYLEQPEKFQGFNEHKEVVLGWFEAHLVDLVNRGKKNAALASPRPLHGYVYRFRNTKYSKVYGVDRQFYELLSSAGREGQAALSSLRAFFFPEEDPMTGAAAQNAALVDVETETLQYLKDQVKRDTATKDRELNFKPLCQVAPKVMAEDITRLLAYRNLVPRSVMVEYLVTLMGFHMGLYLLRMIHVVPRMVEAKGELAPCGHGDSCHCRQAMLVDVAGLPKTNMARLAQQSMEYHINQIPVFVRANFAARKLEDYAAQLRKTRGLSLEGLGDVLRLSHDQFTPDREGYFQNRLGRLLDDQPEEELPPEQQRLLELASTNMDKYLELIVFERSDYHRKFVHQAIDSGRTTGQRGVTLNAARCLG
;
A
#
# COMPACT_ATOMS: atom_id res chain seq x y z
N MET A 1 25.42 -4.65 -22.54
CA MET A 1 24.49 -3.52 -22.72
C MET A 1 23.11 -3.98 -22.25
N SER A 2 22.26 -3.06 -21.78
CA SER A 2 20.90 -3.36 -21.29
C SER A 2 19.89 -3.02 -22.37
N LEU A 3 18.88 -3.87 -22.55
CA LEU A 3 17.80 -3.66 -23.51
C LEU A 3 16.99 -2.39 -23.22
N THR A 4 16.66 -1.65 -24.26
CA THR A 4 15.84 -0.43 -24.14
C THR A 4 14.36 -0.79 -23.97
N LEU A 5 13.92 -0.92 -22.72
CA LEU A 5 12.53 -1.24 -22.41
C LEU A 5 11.61 0.00 -22.47
N THR A 6 10.45 -0.12 -23.12
CA THR A 6 9.41 0.92 -23.12
C THR A 6 8.66 0.98 -21.79
N LYS A 7 7.80 1.99 -21.60
CA LYS A 7 6.91 2.08 -20.43
C LYS A 7 5.96 0.86 -20.34
N ALA A 8 5.47 0.37 -21.47
CA ALA A 8 4.56 -0.78 -21.50
C ALA A 8 5.28 -2.08 -21.10
N ASP A 9 6.55 -2.23 -21.46
CA ASP A 9 7.35 -3.41 -21.10
C ASP A 9 7.68 -3.40 -19.60
N LYS A 10 8.01 -2.23 -19.06
CA LYS A 10 8.29 -2.02 -17.62
C LYS A 10 7.08 -2.12 -16.71
N ASP A 11 5.86 -2.09 -17.25
CA ASP A 11 4.64 -2.05 -16.44
C ASP A 11 4.47 -3.36 -15.64
N PHE A 12 4.46 -3.21 -14.31
CA PHE A 12 4.46 -4.30 -13.33
C PHE A 12 3.26 -4.22 -12.37
N ILE A 13 2.76 -3.02 -12.08
CA ILE A 13 1.62 -2.87 -11.17
C ILE A 13 0.40 -3.48 -11.85
N TYR A 14 -0.26 -4.42 -11.17
CA TYR A 14 -1.43 -5.08 -11.72
C TYR A 14 -2.59 -5.06 -10.72
N SER A 15 -3.60 -4.23 -11.02
CA SER A 15 -4.71 -3.96 -10.11
C SER A 15 -5.60 -5.17 -9.82
N LYS A 16 -5.49 -6.27 -10.58
CA LYS A 16 -6.19 -7.53 -10.24
C LYS A 16 -5.45 -8.38 -9.20
N VAL A 17 -4.21 -8.00 -8.87
CA VAL A 17 -3.39 -8.61 -7.81
C VAL A 17 -3.32 -7.66 -6.60
N THR A 18 -2.91 -6.42 -6.85
CA THR A 18 -2.70 -5.38 -5.82
C THR A 18 -2.70 -3.99 -6.44
N LEU A 19 -3.12 -2.99 -5.66
CA LEU A 19 -3.05 -1.57 -5.99
C LEU A 19 -1.73 -0.92 -5.53
N MET A 20 -0.88 -1.67 -4.83
CA MET A 20 0.39 -1.17 -4.26
C MET A 20 1.51 -1.14 -5.31
N ASP A 21 2.32 -0.07 -5.32
CA ASP A 21 3.54 0.07 -6.16
C ASP A 21 4.82 -0.44 -5.46
N PHE A 22 4.69 -1.14 -4.33
CA PHE A 22 5.82 -1.71 -3.55
C PHE A 22 6.94 -0.75 -3.14
N LYS A 23 6.76 0.56 -3.30
CA LYS A 23 7.74 1.56 -2.84
C LYS A 23 7.74 1.64 -1.31
N PRO A 24 8.89 1.90 -0.67
CA PRO A 24 8.95 2.10 0.77
C PRO A 24 8.07 3.29 1.15
N ILE A 25 7.21 3.10 2.14
CA ILE A 25 6.30 4.13 2.63
C ILE A 25 6.24 4.11 4.16
N SER A 26 5.84 5.25 4.73
CA SER A 26 5.45 5.31 6.14
C SER A 26 3.98 4.97 6.26
N MET A 27 3.64 3.99 7.09
CA MET A 27 2.24 3.65 7.36
C MET A 27 1.47 4.77 8.08
N GLU A 28 2.16 5.66 8.79
CA GLU A 28 1.55 6.87 9.35
C GLU A 28 1.06 7.81 8.23
N ARG A 29 1.87 7.97 7.16
CA ARG A 29 1.47 8.75 5.96
C ARG A 29 0.35 8.07 5.18
N VAL A 30 0.38 6.73 5.14
CA VAL A 30 -0.74 5.93 4.57
C VAL A 30 -2.00 6.20 5.35
N LEU A 31 -1.97 6.16 6.69
CA LEU A 31 -3.10 6.48 7.54
C LEU A 31 -3.62 7.89 7.27
N VAL A 32 -2.75 8.91 7.23
CA VAL A 32 -3.14 10.28 6.90
C VAL A 32 -3.84 10.37 5.53
N SER A 33 -3.32 9.72 4.49
CA SER A 33 -3.98 9.69 3.16
C SER A 33 -5.30 8.91 3.19
N PHE A 34 -5.36 7.83 3.97
CA PHE A 34 -6.56 7.01 4.16
C PHE A 34 -7.69 7.79 4.83
N LEU A 35 -7.41 8.73 5.74
CA LEU A 35 -8.45 9.56 6.39
C LEU A 35 -9.31 10.33 5.38
N ALA A 36 -8.72 10.81 4.27
CA ALA A 36 -9.48 11.45 3.20
C ALA A 36 -10.48 10.48 2.56
N ARG A 37 -10.06 9.23 2.32
CA ARG A 37 -10.92 8.15 1.80
C ARG A 37 -11.99 7.74 2.79
N LEU A 38 -11.63 7.60 4.05
CA LEU A 38 -12.56 7.26 5.12
C LEU A 38 -13.70 8.29 5.20
N ARG A 39 -13.39 9.58 5.08
CA ARG A 39 -14.39 10.64 5.06
C ARG A 39 -15.24 10.63 3.78
N ASN A 40 -14.60 10.50 2.62
CA ASN A 40 -15.26 10.68 1.32
C ASN A 40 -15.70 9.35 0.67
N ASN A 41 -16.03 8.34 1.49
CA ASN A 41 -16.51 7.02 1.06
C ASN A 41 -15.63 6.38 -0.04
N GLY A 42 -14.32 6.41 0.19
CA GLY A 42 -13.28 5.79 -0.60
C GLY A 42 -12.60 6.70 -1.62
N ASN A 43 -13.17 7.87 -1.88
CA ASN A 43 -12.56 8.88 -2.75
C ASN A 43 -11.47 9.68 -2.03
N THR A 44 -10.49 10.20 -2.75
CA THR A 44 -9.59 11.21 -2.17
C THR A 44 -10.26 12.57 -2.07
N SER A 45 -9.47 13.60 -1.78
CA SER A 45 -9.93 14.99 -1.74
C SER A 45 -8.93 15.91 -2.46
N THR A 46 -9.49 16.89 -3.16
CA THR A 46 -8.79 18.10 -3.57
C THR A 46 -9.00 19.18 -2.52
N VAL A 47 -7.92 19.60 -1.87
CA VAL A 47 -7.93 20.58 -0.79
C VAL A 47 -7.33 21.91 -1.26
N ILE A 48 -8.09 22.99 -1.10
CA ILE A 48 -7.65 24.37 -1.34
C ILE A 48 -7.56 25.05 0.03
N ARG A 49 -6.33 25.36 0.45
CA ARG A 49 -6.06 26.04 1.73
C ARG A 49 -6.28 27.53 1.60
N ARG A 50 -6.31 28.23 2.74
CA ARG A 50 -6.28 29.69 2.73
C ARG A 50 -4.95 30.20 2.14
N GLU A 51 -5.00 31.44 1.67
CA GLU A 51 -3.79 32.10 1.16
C GLU A 51 -2.85 32.36 2.33
N GLY A 52 -1.54 32.25 2.13
CA GLY A 52 -0.54 32.39 3.19
C GLY A 52 -0.22 31.11 3.97
N VAL A 53 -1.08 30.08 3.92
CA VAL A 53 -0.82 28.81 4.64
C VAL A 53 0.39 28.09 4.08
N GLU A 54 1.48 28.04 4.84
CA GLU A 54 2.69 27.31 4.49
C GLU A 54 2.71 25.89 5.08
N LEU A 55 3.04 24.90 4.25
CA LEU A 55 3.25 23.52 4.71
C LEU A 55 4.67 23.32 5.26
N THR A 56 5.00 24.11 6.28
CA THR A 56 6.21 24.03 7.10
C THR A 56 5.81 23.99 8.57
N VAL A 57 6.70 23.58 9.48
CA VAL A 57 6.36 23.61 10.91
C VAL A 57 6.12 25.04 11.40
N PRO A 58 6.97 26.03 11.07
CA PRO A 58 6.68 27.43 11.41
C PRO A 58 5.37 27.94 10.80
N GLY A 59 5.09 27.59 9.55
CA GLY A 59 3.84 27.95 8.87
C GLY A 59 2.61 27.40 9.59
N LEU A 60 2.64 26.15 10.05
CA LEU A 60 1.56 25.59 10.84
C LEU A 60 1.42 26.27 12.20
N VAL A 61 2.52 26.59 12.89
CA VAL A 61 2.48 27.28 14.19
C VAL A 61 1.89 28.69 14.05
N GLU A 62 2.20 29.41 12.97
CA GLU A 62 1.69 30.75 12.73
C GLU A 62 0.15 30.80 12.71
N GLU A 63 -0.52 29.77 12.18
CA GLU A 63 -2.00 29.67 12.18
C GLU A 63 -2.61 29.71 13.60
N TYR A 64 -1.84 29.36 14.63
CA TYR A 64 -2.27 29.41 16.04
C TYR A 64 -1.90 30.74 16.70
N LEU A 65 -0.76 31.33 16.31
CA LEU A 65 -0.29 32.62 16.82
C LEU A 65 -1.21 33.78 16.42
N GLU A 66 -1.87 33.65 15.27
CA GLU A 66 -2.90 34.57 14.76
C GLU A 66 -4.23 34.52 15.54
N GLN A 67 -4.32 33.71 16.61
CA GLN A 67 -5.54 33.46 17.40
C GLN A 67 -5.25 33.51 18.91
N PRO A 68 -4.69 34.62 19.43
CA PRO A 68 -4.26 34.73 20.82
C PRO A 68 -5.39 34.55 21.84
N GLU A 69 -6.64 34.80 21.45
CA GLU A 69 -7.82 34.60 22.29
C GLU A 69 -8.13 33.12 22.53
N LYS A 70 -7.73 32.23 21.60
CA LYS A 70 -7.90 30.77 21.72
C LYS A 70 -6.64 30.09 22.27
N PHE A 71 -5.46 30.58 21.89
CA PHE A 71 -4.17 29.99 22.24
C PHE A 71 -3.32 30.95 23.09
N GLN A 72 -3.76 31.17 24.33
CA GLN A 72 -3.11 32.09 25.26
C GLN A 72 -1.67 31.64 25.59
N GLY A 73 -0.74 32.59 25.64
CA GLY A 73 0.67 32.34 25.93
C GLY A 73 1.51 31.76 24.78
N PHE A 74 0.90 31.37 23.65
CA PHE A 74 1.65 30.81 22.51
C PHE A 74 2.59 31.86 21.88
N ASN A 75 2.14 33.11 21.77
CA ASN A 75 2.95 34.23 21.26
C ASN A 75 4.17 34.54 22.15
N GLU A 76 4.05 34.33 23.46
CA GLU A 76 5.12 34.56 24.43
C GLU A 76 6.17 33.44 24.43
N HIS A 77 5.78 32.23 23.99
CA HIS A 77 6.59 31.03 24.03
C HIS A 77 6.72 30.33 22.67
N LYS A 78 6.88 31.11 21.59
CA LYS A 78 6.94 30.61 20.19
C LYS A 78 7.91 29.44 19.99
N GLU A 79 9.10 29.50 20.60
CA GLU A 79 10.10 28.43 20.46
C GLU A 79 9.65 27.11 21.11
N VAL A 80 8.95 27.18 22.25
CA VAL A 80 8.41 26.00 22.93
C VAL A 80 7.30 25.38 22.10
N VAL A 81 6.41 26.21 21.52
CA VAL A 81 5.34 25.74 20.62
C VAL A 81 5.93 25.07 19.38
N LEU A 82 6.95 25.67 18.75
CA LEU A 82 7.66 25.06 17.62
C LEU A 82 8.24 23.69 18.01
N GLY A 83 8.97 23.61 19.13
CA GLY A 83 9.55 22.36 19.61
C GLY A 83 8.48 21.29 19.89
N TRP A 84 7.34 21.67 20.46
CA TRP A 84 6.22 20.77 20.70
C TRP A 84 5.61 20.25 19.39
N PHE A 85 5.41 21.11 18.39
CA PHE A 85 4.92 20.68 17.07
C PHE A 85 5.88 19.68 16.42
N GLU A 86 7.17 20.02 16.37
CA GLU A 86 8.21 19.16 15.77
C GLU A 86 8.31 17.79 16.46
N ALA A 87 8.19 17.77 17.79
CA ALA A 87 8.31 16.55 18.57
C ALA A 87 7.04 15.68 18.52
N HIS A 88 5.86 16.28 18.71
CA HIS A 88 4.63 15.53 19.04
C HIS A 88 3.51 15.61 18.00
N LEU A 89 3.41 16.67 17.20
CA LEU A 89 2.21 16.93 16.40
C LEU A 89 2.39 16.72 14.90
N VAL A 90 3.63 16.62 14.41
CA VAL A 90 3.90 16.48 12.96
C VAL A 90 4.83 15.33 12.62
N ASP A 91 4.64 14.76 11.43
CA ASP A 91 5.59 13.86 10.76
C ASP A 91 6.53 14.68 9.85
N LEU A 92 7.83 14.40 9.98
CA LEU A 92 8.89 15.06 9.21
C LEU A 92 9.65 14.02 8.38
N VAL A 93 9.81 14.28 7.09
CA VAL A 93 10.84 13.57 6.31
C VAL A 93 12.22 14.03 6.74
N ASN A 94 13.20 13.13 6.77
CA ASN A 94 14.59 13.44 7.11
C ASN A 94 14.76 14.18 8.45
N ARG A 95 13.93 13.86 9.46
CA ARG A 95 14.00 14.45 10.80
C ARG A 95 15.44 14.49 11.31
N GLY A 96 15.86 15.64 11.83
CA GLY A 96 17.23 15.87 12.33
C GLY A 96 18.29 16.12 11.25
N LYS A 97 17.93 16.21 9.97
CA LYS A 97 18.84 16.59 8.87
C LYS A 97 18.51 18.00 8.37
N LYS A 98 19.48 18.63 7.69
CA LYS A 98 19.32 19.96 7.07
C LYS A 98 18.17 20.04 6.05
N ASN A 99 17.82 18.92 5.43
CA ASN A 99 16.74 18.80 4.47
C ASN A 99 15.46 18.21 5.08
N ALA A 100 15.25 18.41 6.39
CA ALA A 100 14.00 18.05 7.05
C ALA A 100 12.84 18.85 6.43
N ALA A 101 11.70 18.20 6.23
CA ALA A 101 10.52 18.86 5.70
C ALA A 101 9.25 18.25 6.27
N LEU A 102 8.20 19.06 6.40
CA LEU A 102 6.89 18.62 6.85
C LEU A 102 6.26 17.65 5.84
N ALA A 103 5.92 16.45 6.30
CA ALA A 103 5.15 15.49 5.53
C ALA A 103 3.65 15.69 5.75
N SER A 104 3.22 15.76 7.01
CA SER A 104 1.85 16.04 7.44
C SER A 104 1.80 16.24 8.94
N PRO A 105 0.72 16.79 9.51
CA PRO A 105 0.42 16.57 10.93
C PRO A 105 0.21 15.07 11.21
N ARG A 106 0.41 14.64 12.45
CA ARG A 106 0.18 13.25 12.87
C ARG A 106 -1.32 12.93 12.79
N PRO A 107 -1.70 11.67 12.49
CA PRO A 107 -3.10 11.27 12.35
C PRO A 107 -3.80 11.10 13.70
N LEU A 108 -3.81 12.13 14.55
CA LEU A 108 -4.60 12.14 15.78
C LEU A 108 -6.04 12.58 15.50
N HIS A 109 -6.25 13.42 14.50
CA HIS A 109 -7.57 13.89 14.07
C HIS A 109 -7.86 13.57 12.60
N GLY A 110 -9.10 13.31 12.24
CA GLY A 110 -9.52 12.91 10.90
C GLY A 110 -9.20 13.98 9.82
N TYR A 111 -9.20 15.25 10.20
CA TYR A 111 -8.98 16.37 9.27
C TYR A 111 -7.53 16.70 8.94
N VAL A 112 -6.54 16.04 9.54
CA VAL A 112 -5.13 16.37 9.29
C VAL A 112 -4.68 16.10 7.85
N TYR A 113 -5.40 15.25 7.10
CA TYR A 113 -5.10 15.01 5.68
C TYR A 113 -5.14 16.29 4.85
N ARG A 114 -5.90 17.30 5.29
CA ARG A 114 -5.99 18.62 4.64
C ARG A 114 -4.65 19.34 4.63
N PHE A 115 -3.75 19.05 5.56
CA PHE A 115 -2.43 19.66 5.68
C PHE A 115 -1.30 18.73 5.29
N ARG A 116 -1.59 17.62 4.60
CA ARG A 116 -0.53 16.77 4.05
C ARG A 116 0.20 17.49 2.91
N ASN A 117 1.52 17.35 2.91
CA ASN A 117 2.39 17.78 1.82
C ASN A 117 2.54 16.64 0.82
N THR A 118 1.85 16.72 -0.33
CA THR A 118 1.80 15.65 -1.34
C THR A 118 3.17 15.30 -1.93
N LYS A 119 4.14 16.24 -1.90
CA LYS A 119 5.52 16.00 -2.33
C LYS A 119 6.23 14.99 -1.42
N TYR A 120 5.99 15.05 -0.11
CA TYR A 120 6.68 14.26 0.91
C TYR A 120 5.81 13.12 1.51
N SER A 121 4.52 13.05 1.15
CA SER A 121 3.54 12.07 1.64
C SER A 121 2.92 11.20 0.53
N LYS A 122 3.72 10.79 -0.46
CA LYS A 122 3.26 9.82 -1.47
C LYS A 122 3.06 8.45 -0.83
N VAL A 123 1.89 7.85 -1.07
CA VAL A 123 1.47 6.56 -0.46
C VAL A 123 1.29 5.44 -1.48
N TYR A 124 1.52 5.73 -2.76
CA TYR A 124 1.59 4.76 -3.86
C TYR A 124 0.50 3.68 -3.88
N GLY A 125 -0.76 4.09 -3.65
CA GLY A 125 -1.94 3.24 -3.75
C GLY A 125 -2.24 2.38 -2.51
N VAL A 126 -1.40 2.41 -1.47
CA VAL A 126 -1.60 1.62 -0.25
C VAL A 126 -2.82 2.08 0.54
N ASP A 127 -3.09 3.39 0.56
CA ASP A 127 -4.29 3.97 1.18
C ASP A 127 -5.58 3.47 0.49
N ARG A 128 -5.55 3.40 -0.84
CA ARG A 128 -6.65 2.85 -1.65
C ARG A 128 -6.78 1.34 -1.42
N GLN A 129 -5.68 0.59 -1.47
CA GLN A 129 -5.65 -0.84 -1.21
C GLN A 129 -6.30 -1.17 0.14
N PHE A 130 -5.94 -0.42 1.18
CA PHE A 130 -6.48 -0.62 2.52
C PHE A 130 -7.99 -0.35 2.58
N TYR A 131 -8.44 0.78 2.02
CA TYR A 131 -9.88 1.11 1.97
C TYR A 131 -10.69 0.06 1.20
N GLU A 132 -10.23 -0.36 0.04
CA GLU A 132 -10.95 -1.32 -0.80
C GLU A 132 -10.98 -2.72 -0.19
N LEU A 133 -9.92 -3.13 0.51
CA LEU A 133 -9.95 -4.36 1.30
C LEU A 133 -11.05 -4.28 2.35
N LEU A 134 -11.07 -3.25 3.20
CA LEU A 134 -12.12 -3.10 4.20
C LEU A 134 -13.52 -3.07 3.57
N SER A 135 -13.70 -2.33 2.47
CA SER A 135 -15.00 -2.25 1.78
C SER A 135 -15.46 -3.59 1.19
N SER A 136 -14.54 -4.45 0.77
CA SER A 136 -14.84 -5.80 0.27
C SER A 136 -15.21 -6.82 1.37
N ALA A 137 -14.96 -6.50 2.64
CA ALA A 137 -15.13 -7.42 3.77
C ALA A 137 -16.58 -7.56 4.28
N GLY A 138 -17.58 -7.06 3.55
CA GLY A 138 -18.99 -7.19 3.96
C GLY A 138 -19.29 -6.47 5.28
N ARG A 139 -20.02 -7.14 6.19
CA ARG A 139 -20.49 -6.55 7.46
C ARG A 139 -19.33 -6.17 8.37
N GLU A 140 -18.32 -7.03 8.46
CA GLU A 140 -17.11 -6.81 9.26
C GLU A 140 -16.39 -5.56 8.77
N GLY A 141 -16.25 -5.43 7.45
CA GLY A 141 -15.68 -4.26 6.79
C GLY A 141 -16.39 -2.95 7.12
N GLN A 142 -17.72 -2.94 7.02
CA GLN A 142 -18.52 -1.78 7.37
C GLN A 142 -18.37 -1.42 8.86
N ALA A 143 -18.39 -2.40 9.76
CA ALA A 143 -18.18 -2.16 11.19
C ALA A 143 -16.81 -1.55 11.48
N ALA A 144 -15.75 -2.01 10.81
CA ALA A 144 -14.41 -1.45 10.94
C ALA A 144 -14.34 0.00 10.42
N LEU A 145 -14.90 0.27 9.23
CA LEU A 145 -14.94 1.62 8.66
C LEU A 145 -15.74 2.59 9.53
N SER A 146 -16.90 2.18 10.04
CA SER A 146 -17.70 2.98 10.98
C SER A 146 -16.95 3.25 12.28
N SER A 147 -16.26 2.23 12.83
CA SER A 147 -15.46 2.39 14.06
C SER A 147 -14.30 3.35 13.86
N LEU A 148 -13.59 3.25 12.73
CA LEU A 148 -12.52 4.16 12.36
C LEU A 148 -13.05 5.59 12.18
N ARG A 149 -14.20 5.76 11.53
CA ARG A 149 -14.82 7.08 11.34
C ARG A 149 -15.18 7.70 12.70
N ALA A 150 -15.85 6.96 13.56
CA ALA A 150 -16.20 7.41 14.91
C ALA A 150 -14.96 7.74 15.76
N PHE A 151 -13.85 7.02 15.57
CA PHE A 151 -12.61 7.32 16.26
C PHE A 151 -11.97 8.61 15.74
N PHE A 152 -11.75 8.74 14.43
CA PHE A 152 -11.00 9.86 13.85
C PHE A 152 -11.79 11.15 13.69
N PHE A 153 -13.12 11.09 13.57
CA PHE A 153 -14.02 12.24 13.41
C PHE A 153 -15.04 12.25 14.56
N PRO A 154 -14.59 12.42 15.82
CA PRO A 154 -15.46 12.31 17.00
C PRO A 154 -16.57 13.37 17.04
N GLU A 155 -16.40 14.47 16.32
CA GLU A 155 -17.40 15.52 16.17
C GLU A 155 -18.44 15.24 15.08
N GLU A 156 -18.28 14.17 14.29
CA GLU A 156 -19.21 13.76 13.24
C GLU A 156 -20.03 12.56 13.70
N ASP A 157 -21.33 12.60 13.43
CA ASP A 157 -22.20 11.44 13.54
C ASP A 157 -21.71 10.36 12.54
N PRO A 158 -21.35 9.15 12.99
CA PRO A 158 -20.71 8.14 12.14
C PRO A 158 -21.57 7.66 10.96
N MET A 159 -22.90 7.83 11.05
CA MET A 159 -23.87 7.36 10.08
C MET A 159 -24.27 8.45 9.07
N THR A 160 -24.38 9.69 9.52
CA THR A 160 -24.90 10.82 8.74
C THR A 160 -23.81 11.84 8.35
N GLY A 161 -22.67 11.85 9.05
CA GLY A 161 -21.61 12.84 8.89
C GLY A 161 -21.99 14.24 9.40
N ALA A 162 -23.13 14.38 10.08
CA ALA A 162 -23.58 15.63 10.68
C ALA A 162 -22.81 15.92 11.98
N ALA A 163 -22.82 17.17 12.47
CA ALA A 163 -22.20 17.47 13.75
C ALA A 163 -22.87 16.68 14.90
N ALA A 164 -22.06 15.95 15.67
CA ALA A 164 -22.52 15.22 16.85
C ALA A 164 -22.91 16.20 17.97
N GLN A 165 -24.01 15.92 18.67
CA GLN A 165 -24.58 16.82 19.69
C GLN A 165 -23.70 16.96 20.95
N ASN A 166 -22.82 15.98 21.20
CA ASN A 166 -21.85 15.99 22.30
C ASN A 166 -20.48 15.63 21.72
N ALA A 167 -19.65 16.63 21.42
CA ALA A 167 -18.27 16.37 21.03
C ALA A 167 -17.56 15.66 22.19
N ALA A 168 -16.93 14.52 21.91
CA ALA A 168 -16.16 13.80 22.91
C ALA A 168 -14.98 14.67 23.37
N LEU A 169 -14.71 14.70 24.67
CA LEU A 169 -13.46 15.25 25.19
C LEU A 169 -12.31 14.46 24.58
N VAL A 170 -11.43 15.13 23.84
CA VAL A 170 -10.18 14.55 23.33
C VAL A 170 -8.97 15.19 24.02
N ASP A 171 -7.82 14.55 23.89
CA ASP A 171 -6.56 15.05 24.43
C ASP A 171 -6.13 16.37 23.77
N VAL A 172 -5.24 17.09 24.47
CA VAL A 172 -4.76 18.42 24.06
C VAL A 172 -4.10 18.38 22.68
N GLU A 173 -3.32 17.35 22.37
CA GLU A 173 -2.70 17.19 21.06
C GLU A 173 -3.75 17.06 19.94
N THR A 174 -4.81 16.30 20.19
CA THR A 174 -5.90 16.09 19.23
C THR A 174 -6.75 17.35 19.05
N GLU A 175 -7.12 18.03 20.14
CA GLU A 175 -7.83 19.32 20.07
C GLU A 175 -7.00 20.35 19.29
N THR A 176 -5.69 20.39 19.54
CA THR A 176 -4.78 21.29 18.81
C THR A 176 -4.83 21.01 17.32
N LEU A 177 -4.67 19.75 16.90
CA LEU A 177 -4.71 19.38 15.48
C LEU A 177 -6.10 19.52 14.85
N GLN A 178 -7.17 19.42 15.64
CA GLN A 178 -8.54 19.66 15.19
C GLN A 178 -8.71 21.10 14.71
N TYR A 179 -8.09 22.08 15.38
CA TYR A 179 -8.17 23.51 15.01
C TYR A 179 -7.74 23.79 13.56
N LEU A 180 -6.79 23.00 13.02
CA LEU A 180 -6.36 23.13 11.62
C LEU A 180 -7.52 22.97 10.63
N LYS A 181 -8.58 22.23 10.98
CA LYS A 181 -9.69 21.95 10.06
C LYS A 181 -10.34 23.21 9.52
N ASP A 182 -10.33 24.29 10.29
CA ASP A 182 -10.96 25.58 9.98
C ASP A 182 -10.08 26.45 9.07
N GLN A 183 -8.81 26.08 8.85
CA GLN A 183 -7.86 26.88 8.06
C GLN A 183 -7.86 26.51 6.55
N VAL A 184 -8.95 25.93 6.05
CA VAL A 184 -9.11 25.46 4.67
C VAL A 184 -10.28 26.17 3.98
N LYS A 185 -10.07 26.71 2.77
CA LYS A 185 -11.10 27.39 1.99
C LYS A 185 -12.10 26.41 1.36
N ARG A 186 -11.60 25.28 0.84
CA ARG A 186 -12.42 24.27 0.16
C ARG A 186 -11.79 22.89 0.30
N ASP A 187 -12.65 21.91 0.53
CA ASP A 187 -12.32 20.48 0.54
C ASP A 187 -13.39 19.78 -0.30
N THR A 188 -12.99 19.19 -1.43
CA THR A 188 -13.93 18.56 -2.36
C THR A 188 -13.49 17.14 -2.66
N ALA A 189 -14.38 16.19 -2.38
CA ALA A 189 -14.18 14.79 -2.75
C ALA A 189 -13.90 14.69 -4.25
N THR A 190 -12.85 13.95 -4.61
CA THR A 190 -12.59 13.64 -6.01
C THR A 190 -13.61 12.60 -6.48
N LYS A 191 -13.93 12.59 -7.77
CA LYS A 191 -14.57 11.43 -8.40
C LYS A 191 -13.45 10.51 -8.88
N ASP A 192 -12.82 9.81 -7.94
CA ASP A 192 -11.83 8.80 -8.31
C ASP A 192 -12.53 7.69 -9.11
N ARG A 193 -11.76 6.99 -9.96
CA ARG A 193 -12.25 5.80 -10.67
C ARG A 193 -12.96 4.87 -9.69
N GLU A 194 -14.14 4.38 -10.07
CA GLU A 194 -15.01 3.54 -9.26
C GLU A 194 -14.22 2.48 -8.47
N LEU A 195 -14.52 2.39 -7.19
CA LEU A 195 -13.92 1.38 -6.29
C LEU A 195 -14.38 0.01 -6.78
N ASN A 196 -13.44 -0.81 -7.23
CA ASN A 196 -13.74 -2.10 -7.86
C ASN A 196 -12.57 -3.08 -7.70
N PHE A 197 -11.80 -2.94 -6.62
CA PHE A 197 -10.76 -3.90 -6.34
C PHE A 197 -11.38 -5.17 -5.74
N LYS A 198 -11.26 -6.29 -6.47
CA LYS A 198 -11.71 -7.61 -6.03
C LYS A 198 -10.50 -8.36 -5.45
N PRO A 199 -10.34 -8.47 -4.11
CA PRO A 199 -9.18 -9.14 -3.53
C PRO A 199 -9.14 -10.62 -3.90
N LEU A 200 -7.94 -11.14 -4.19
CA LEU A 200 -7.76 -12.56 -4.43
C LEU A 200 -8.05 -13.37 -3.16
N CYS A 201 -7.67 -12.85 -1.98
CA CYS A 201 -7.98 -13.46 -0.70
C CYS A 201 -9.18 -12.79 -0.04
N GLN A 202 -10.33 -13.46 0.01
CA GLN A 202 -11.55 -12.93 0.63
C GLN A 202 -11.54 -13.02 2.18
N VAL A 203 -10.71 -13.91 2.74
CA VAL A 203 -10.57 -14.06 4.20
C VAL A 203 -9.72 -12.93 4.80
N ALA A 204 -8.70 -12.47 4.07
CA ALA A 204 -7.76 -11.46 4.56
C ALA A 204 -8.42 -10.13 4.97
N PRO A 205 -9.33 -9.55 4.15
CA PRO A 205 -10.10 -8.38 4.53
C PRO A 205 -10.92 -8.54 5.81
N LYS A 206 -11.57 -9.70 6.00
CA LYS A 206 -12.44 -9.95 7.16
C LYS A 206 -11.64 -9.96 8.46
N VAL A 207 -10.53 -10.70 8.49
CA VAL A 207 -9.64 -10.75 9.65
C VAL A 207 -9.10 -9.35 9.99
N MET A 208 -8.67 -8.59 8.98
CA MET A 208 -8.22 -7.21 9.17
C MET A 208 -9.32 -6.32 9.77
N ALA A 209 -10.54 -6.41 9.24
CA ALA A 209 -11.66 -5.62 9.73
C ALA A 209 -12.00 -5.97 11.17
N GLU A 210 -12.06 -7.26 11.52
CA GLU A 210 -12.31 -7.69 12.89
C GLU A 210 -11.21 -7.23 13.85
N ASP A 211 -9.93 -7.31 13.47
CA ASP A 211 -8.82 -6.92 14.33
C ASP A 211 -8.83 -5.40 14.58
N ILE A 212 -9.19 -4.59 13.59
CA ILE A 212 -9.41 -3.14 13.75
C ILE A 212 -10.55 -2.87 14.74
N THR A 213 -11.70 -3.55 14.57
CA THR A 213 -12.84 -3.38 15.47
C THR A 213 -12.49 -3.78 16.90
N ARG A 214 -11.78 -4.90 17.08
CA ARG A 214 -11.30 -5.37 18.39
C ARG A 214 -10.34 -4.37 19.03
N LEU A 215 -9.40 -3.83 18.26
CA LEU A 215 -8.45 -2.83 18.75
C LEU A 215 -9.19 -1.56 19.21
N LEU A 216 -10.12 -1.05 18.39
CA LEU A 216 -10.90 0.15 18.70
C LEU A 216 -11.94 -0.03 19.82
N ALA A 217 -12.20 -1.26 20.27
CA ALA A 217 -12.97 -1.51 21.49
C ALA A 217 -12.27 -0.95 22.74
N TYR A 218 -10.94 -0.83 22.71
CA TYR A 218 -10.13 -0.29 23.80
C TYR A 218 -9.87 1.22 23.70
N ARG A 219 -10.52 1.93 22.76
CA ARG A 219 -10.24 3.36 22.49
C ARG A 219 -10.44 4.30 23.69
N ASN A 220 -11.26 3.91 24.67
CA ASN A 220 -11.50 4.69 25.89
C ASN A 220 -10.53 4.34 27.03
N LEU A 221 -9.71 3.30 26.86
CA LEU A 221 -8.77 2.79 27.87
C LEU A 221 -7.30 3.09 27.52
N VAL A 222 -7.05 3.48 26.27
CA VAL A 222 -5.71 3.71 25.74
C VAL A 222 -5.61 5.15 25.24
N PRO A 223 -4.53 5.88 25.56
CA PRO A 223 -4.32 7.22 25.02
C PRO A 223 -4.38 7.23 23.50
N ARG A 224 -4.96 8.27 22.92
CA ARG A 224 -5.26 8.34 21.49
C ARG A 224 -4.01 8.22 20.61
N SER A 225 -2.92 8.87 21.00
CA SER A 225 -1.62 8.78 20.33
C SER A 225 -1.11 7.34 20.28
N VAL A 226 -1.23 6.59 21.37
CA VAL A 226 -0.86 5.18 21.46
C VAL A 226 -1.79 4.31 20.61
N MET A 227 -3.10 4.59 20.63
CA MET A 227 -4.08 3.89 19.78
C MET A 227 -3.76 4.08 18.29
N VAL A 228 -3.37 5.29 17.89
CA VAL A 228 -2.93 5.58 16.52
C VAL A 228 -1.68 4.79 16.15
N GLU A 229 -0.71 4.67 17.05
CA GLU A 229 0.48 3.84 16.83
C GLU A 229 0.13 2.35 16.66
N TYR A 230 -0.80 1.83 17.46
CA TYR A 230 -1.33 0.48 17.28
C TYR A 230 -2.06 0.30 15.96
N LEU A 231 -2.90 1.26 15.54
CA LEU A 231 -3.58 1.22 14.25
C LEU A 231 -2.59 1.24 13.09
N VAL A 232 -1.60 2.13 13.11
CA VAL A 232 -0.54 2.21 12.10
C VAL A 232 0.23 0.90 12.00
N THR A 233 0.55 0.29 13.14
CA THR A 233 1.22 -1.02 13.21
C THR A 233 0.34 -2.13 12.64
N LEU A 234 -0.93 -2.19 13.05
CA LEU A 234 -1.88 -3.19 12.61
C LEU A 234 -2.16 -3.09 11.10
N MET A 235 -2.32 -1.87 10.58
CA MET A 235 -2.46 -1.58 9.15
C MET A 235 -1.25 -2.11 8.37
N GLY A 236 -0.03 -1.77 8.82
CA GLY A 236 1.20 -2.24 8.21
C GLY A 236 1.24 -3.77 8.20
N PHE A 237 0.96 -4.38 9.35
CA PHE A 237 1.00 -5.82 9.52
C PHE A 237 0.06 -6.54 8.55
N HIS A 238 -1.20 -6.12 8.44
CA HIS A 238 -2.11 -6.73 7.49
C HIS A 238 -1.76 -6.45 6.03
N MET A 239 -1.15 -5.31 5.70
CA MET A 239 -0.64 -5.04 4.34
C MET A 239 0.54 -5.94 3.99
N GLY A 240 1.48 -6.13 4.92
CA GLY A 240 2.58 -7.08 4.77
C GLY A 240 2.08 -8.52 4.63
N LEU A 241 1.11 -8.93 5.46
CA LEU A 241 0.50 -10.26 5.33
C LEU A 241 -0.25 -10.43 4.00
N TYR A 242 -1.02 -9.43 3.56
CA TYR A 242 -1.68 -9.48 2.26
C TYR A 242 -0.67 -9.67 1.13
N LEU A 243 0.42 -8.90 1.14
CA LEU A 243 1.50 -9.03 0.17
C LEU A 243 2.14 -10.43 0.19
N LEU A 244 2.43 -10.98 1.37
CA LEU A 244 2.95 -12.34 1.49
C LEU A 244 2.00 -13.38 0.89
N ARG A 245 0.68 -13.22 1.09
CA ARG A 245 -0.30 -14.10 0.44
C ARG A 245 -0.22 -14.00 -1.08
N MET A 246 -0.08 -12.79 -1.64
CA MET A 246 0.02 -12.57 -3.08
C MET A 246 1.29 -13.20 -3.68
N ILE A 247 2.41 -13.08 -2.97
CA ILE A 247 3.70 -13.67 -3.37
C ILE A 247 3.60 -15.18 -3.58
N HIS A 248 2.74 -15.85 -2.81
CA HIS A 248 2.56 -17.29 -2.89
C HIS A 248 1.44 -17.71 -3.84
N VAL A 249 0.31 -17.01 -3.81
CA VAL A 249 -0.87 -17.45 -4.58
C VAL A 249 -0.77 -17.11 -6.06
N VAL A 250 -0.19 -15.96 -6.42
CA VAL A 250 -0.13 -15.52 -7.82
C VAL A 250 0.71 -16.48 -8.68
N PRO A 251 1.92 -16.92 -8.27
CA PRO A 251 2.66 -17.96 -8.99
C PRO A 251 1.85 -19.22 -9.25
N ARG A 252 1.17 -19.73 -8.21
CA ARG A 252 0.36 -20.96 -8.30
C ARG A 252 -0.83 -20.80 -9.24
N MET A 253 -1.45 -19.62 -9.28
CA MET A 253 -2.52 -19.33 -10.24
C MET A 253 -2.00 -19.30 -11.68
N VAL A 254 -0.81 -18.71 -11.91
CA VAL A 254 -0.18 -18.67 -13.23
C VAL A 254 0.17 -20.08 -13.70
N GLU A 255 0.77 -20.89 -12.83
CA GLU A 255 1.09 -22.30 -13.09
C GLU A 255 -0.18 -23.11 -13.43
N ALA A 256 -1.27 -22.89 -12.69
CA ALA A 256 -2.57 -23.50 -12.94
C ALA A 256 -3.35 -22.88 -14.11
N LYS A 257 -2.76 -21.94 -14.89
CA LYS A 257 -3.41 -21.23 -16.01
C LYS A 257 -4.77 -20.61 -15.65
N GLY A 258 -4.93 -20.16 -14.41
CA GLY A 258 -6.16 -19.53 -13.92
C GLY A 258 -7.22 -20.49 -13.36
N GLU A 259 -6.99 -21.81 -13.37
CA GLU A 259 -7.93 -22.81 -12.83
C GLU A 259 -7.90 -22.89 -11.29
N LEU A 260 -6.85 -22.37 -10.65
CA LEU A 260 -6.77 -22.29 -9.20
C LEU A 260 -7.65 -21.15 -8.66
N ALA A 261 -8.65 -21.50 -7.85
CA ALA A 261 -9.36 -20.56 -6.99
C ALA A 261 -8.52 -20.22 -5.73
N PRO A 262 -8.11 -18.96 -5.51
CA PRO A 262 -7.28 -18.55 -4.37
C PRO A 262 -7.92 -18.81 -3.00
N CYS A 263 -9.23 -18.68 -2.93
CA CYS A 263 -10.05 -19.09 -1.79
C CYS A 263 -11.02 -20.14 -2.33
N GLY A 264 -10.95 -21.37 -1.81
CA GLY A 264 -11.92 -22.40 -2.14
C GLY A 264 -13.33 -22.02 -1.65
N HIS A 265 -14.34 -22.71 -2.17
CA HIS A 265 -15.67 -22.70 -1.57
C HIS A 265 -15.59 -23.47 -0.24
N GLY A 266 -15.89 -22.80 0.89
CA GLY A 266 -15.78 -23.37 2.24
C GLY A 266 -14.48 -23.01 2.99
N ASP A 267 -14.05 -23.85 3.94
CA ASP A 267 -12.91 -23.59 4.84
C ASP A 267 -11.50 -23.68 4.20
N SER A 268 -11.40 -24.07 2.93
CA SER A 268 -10.11 -24.29 2.24
C SER A 268 -9.60 -23.03 1.52
N CYS A 269 -8.97 -22.12 2.25
CA CYS A 269 -8.33 -20.94 1.69
C CYS A 269 -6.87 -21.21 1.27
N HIS A 270 -6.57 -21.25 -0.05
CA HIS A 270 -5.20 -21.41 -0.58
C HIS A 270 -4.30 -20.19 -0.32
N CYS A 271 -4.89 -19.05 0.05
CA CYS A 271 -4.16 -17.89 0.53
C CYS A 271 -3.72 -18.00 2.00
N ARG A 272 -3.95 -19.12 2.70
CA ARG A 272 -3.45 -19.30 4.06
C ARG A 272 -1.93 -19.44 4.03
N GLN A 273 -1.26 -18.62 4.84
CA GLN A 273 0.19 -18.63 5.00
C GLN A 273 0.49 -18.93 6.47
N ALA A 274 1.41 -19.85 6.72
CA ALA A 274 1.97 -20.08 8.04
C ALA A 274 3.28 -19.31 8.13
N MET A 275 3.45 -18.56 9.23
CA MET A 275 4.70 -17.87 9.53
C MET A 275 5.05 -18.15 10.97
N LEU A 276 6.27 -18.61 11.21
CA LEU A 276 6.78 -18.78 12.55
C LEU A 276 7.36 -17.45 13.05
N VAL A 277 6.91 -17.03 14.23
CA VAL A 277 7.34 -15.77 14.84
C VAL A 277 8.04 -16.07 16.16
N ASP A 278 9.27 -15.59 16.31
CA ASP A 278 9.96 -15.57 17.60
C ASP A 278 9.49 -14.36 18.41
N VAL A 279 8.59 -14.61 19.36
CA VAL A 279 8.02 -13.57 20.24
C VAL A 279 9.01 -13.15 21.33
N ALA A 280 9.99 -14.00 21.68
CA ALA A 280 11.01 -13.65 22.67
C ALA A 280 12.02 -12.64 22.14
N GLY A 281 12.21 -12.58 20.81
CA GLY A 281 13.11 -11.63 20.15
C GLY A 281 14.58 -11.83 20.52
N LEU A 282 14.94 -13.00 21.05
CA LEU A 282 16.29 -13.28 21.53
C LEU A 282 17.14 -13.86 20.39
N PRO A 283 18.18 -13.14 19.92
CA PRO A 283 19.01 -13.63 18.83
C PRO A 283 19.76 -14.90 19.23
N LYS A 284 20.15 -15.70 18.23
CA LYS A 284 20.94 -16.94 18.38
C LYS A 284 20.23 -18.08 19.15
N THR A 285 18.93 -17.97 19.41
CA THR A 285 18.13 -19.08 19.93
C THR A 285 17.68 -20.03 18.81
N ASN A 286 17.28 -21.26 19.16
CA ASN A 286 16.67 -22.17 18.18
C ASN A 286 15.40 -21.59 17.57
N MET A 287 14.59 -20.89 18.37
CA MET A 287 13.38 -20.23 17.88
C MET A 287 13.69 -19.10 16.90
N ALA A 288 14.69 -18.26 17.20
CA ALA A 288 15.13 -17.22 16.27
C ALA A 288 15.58 -17.80 14.93
N ARG A 289 16.34 -18.91 14.94
CA ARG A 289 16.76 -19.62 13.72
C ARG A 289 15.59 -20.16 12.92
N LEU A 290 14.60 -20.78 13.58
CA LEU A 290 13.41 -21.30 12.90
C LEU A 290 12.56 -20.14 12.32
N ALA A 291 12.42 -19.03 13.04
CA ALA A 291 11.70 -17.85 12.54
C ALA A 291 12.42 -17.20 11.33
N GLN A 292 13.77 -17.15 11.36
CA GLN A 292 14.58 -16.71 10.22
C GLN A 292 14.37 -17.60 9.00
N GLN A 293 14.44 -18.93 9.16
CA GLN A 293 14.16 -19.88 8.07
C GLN A 293 12.74 -19.75 7.53
N SER A 294 11.75 -19.55 8.41
CA SER A 294 10.37 -19.28 8.00
C SER A 294 10.26 -18.00 7.16
N MET A 295 11.00 -16.93 7.49
CA MET A 295 11.01 -15.70 6.70
C MET A 295 11.74 -15.90 5.36
N GLU A 296 12.89 -16.57 5.39
CA GLU A 296 13.71 -16.85 4.21
C GLU A 296 12.90 -17.62 3.16
N TYR A 297 12.08 -18.59 3.58
CA TYR A 297 11.12 -19.27 2.70
C TYR A 297 10.23 -18.30 1.93
N HIS A 298 9.69 -17.27 2.59
CA HIS A 298 8.83 -16.28 1.92
C HIS A 298 9.62 -15.34 1.01
N ILE A 299 10.82 -14.90 1.42
CA ILE A 299 11.69 -14.03 0.62
C ILE A 299 12.12 -14.74 -0.67
N ASN A 300 12.44 -16.03 -0.59
CA ASN A 300 12.84 -16.85 -1.73
C ASN A 300 11.71 -17.07 -2.76
N GLN A 301 10.46 -16.73 -2.44
CA GLN A 301 9.34 -16.74 -3.40
C GLN A 301 9.17 -15.43 -4.18
N ILE A 302 9.76 -14.31 -3.72
CA ILE A 302 9.69 -13.03 -4.43
C ILE A 302 10.14 -13.14 -5.91
N PRO A 303 11.25 -13.84 -6.25
CA PRO A 303 11.67 -14.11 -7.62
C PRO A 303 10.56 -14.66 -8.52
N VAL A 304 9.90 -15.71 -8.04
CA VAL A 304 8.85 -16.43 -8.76
C VAL A 304 7.61 -15.56 -8.89
N PHE A 305 7.27 -14.82 -7.83
CA PHE A 305 6.21 -13.83 -7.83
C PHE A 305 6.43 -12.73 -8.88
N VAL A 306 7.64 -12.17 -8.97
CA VAL A 306 7.94 -11.11 -9.95
C VAL A 306 7.71 -11.60 -11.37
N ARG A 307 8.22 -12.79 -11.72
CA ARG A 307 7.96 -13.40 -13.03
C ARG A 307 6.48 -13.65 -13.28
N ALA A 308 5.78 -14.25 -12.31
CA ALA A 308 4.35 -14.56 -12.41
C ALA A 308 3.48 -13.29 -12.56
N ASN A 309 3.81 -12.23 -11.82
CA ASN A 309 3.09 -10.96 -11.89
C ASN A 309 3.33 -10.26 -13.23
N PHE A 310 4.54 -10.33 -13.80
CA PHE A 310 4.78 -9.89 -15.18
C PHE A 310 3.95 -10.70 -16.17
N ALA A 311 3.98 -12.03 -16.10
CA ALA A 311 3.18 -12.89 -16.98
C ALA A 311 1.69 -12.51 -16.95
N ALA A 312 1.12 -12.38 -15.76
CA ALA A 312 -0.26 -11.97 -15.56
C ALA A 312 -0.54 -10.56 -16.13
N ARG A 313 0.36 -9.61 -15.88
CA ARG A 313 0.22 -8.23 -16.39
C ARG A 313 0.30 -8.17 -17.92
N LYS A 314 1.17 -8.95 -18.56
CA LYS A 314 1.31 -8.99 -20.02
C LYS A 314 0.15 -9.72 -20.69
N LEU A 315 -0.39 -10.74 -20.04
CA LEU A 315 -1.66 -11.35 -20.48
C LEU A 315 -2.82 -10.35 -20.36
N GLU A 316 -2.83 -9.44 -19.38
CA GLU A 316 -3.85 -8.37 -19.33
C GLU A 316 -3.71 -7.38 -20.50
N ASP A 317 -2.49 -7.06 -20.96
CA ASP A 317 -2.30 -6.23 -22.14
C ASP A 317 -2.84 -6.92 -23.41
N TYR A 318 -2.60 -8.23 -23.54
CA TYR A 318 -3.18 -9.05 -24.59
C TYR A 318 -4.71 -9.13 -24.46
N ALA A 319 -5.23 -9.35 -23.24
CA ALA A 319 -6.67 -9.34 -22.95
C ALA A 319 -7.30 -8.03 -23.40
N ALA A 320 -6.69 -6.88 -23.10
CA ALA A 320 -7.18 -5.56 -23.50
C ALA A 320 -7.29 -5.40 -25.03
N GLN A 321 -6.40 -6.01 -25.81
CA GLN A 321 -6.54 -6.07 -27.27
C GLN A 321 -7.73 -6.95 -27.67
N LEU A 322 -7.86 -8.15 -27.08
CA LEU A 322 -8.99 -9.03 -27.37
C LEU A 322 -10.35 -8.44 -26.99
N ARG A 323 -10.44 -7.63 -25.92
CA ARG A 323 -11.69 -6.93 -25.58
C ARG A 323 -12.13 -5.99 -26.70
N LYS A 324 -11.17 -5.34 -27.37
CA LYS A 324 -11.45 -4.44 -28.49
C LYS A 324 -11.84 -5.17 -29.77
N THR A 325 -11.23 -6.33 -30.03
CA THR A 325 -11.44 -7.05 -31.29
C THR A 325 -12.56 -8.10 -31.22
N ARG A 326 -12.79 -8.70 -30.06
CA ARG A 326 -13.75 -9.81 -29.85
C ARG A 326 -14.83 -9.55 -28.80
N GLY A 327 -14.81 -8.40 -28.12
CA GLY A 327 -15.83 -8.07 -27.11
C GLY A 327 -15.81 -8.98 -25.86
N LEU A 328 -14.69 -9.65 -25.56
CA LEU A 328 -14.57 -10.53 -24.39
C LEU A 328 -14.66 -9.73 -23.08
N SER A 329 -15.46 -10.20 -22.13
CA SER A 329 -15.45 -9.71 -20.75
C SER A 329 -14.53 -10.59 -19.90
N LEU A 330 -13.45 -9.99 -19.39
CA LEU A 330 -12.43 -10.68 -18.58
C LEU A 330 -12.21 -9.86 -17.31
N GLU A 331 -12.99 -10.14 -16.27
CA GLU A 331 -13.02 -9.30 -15.07
C GLU A 331 -11.95 -9.69 -14.04
N GLY A 332 -11.77 -10.99 -13.81
CA GLY A 332 -10.86 -11.52 -12.80
C GLY A 332 -9.43 -11.71 -13.30
N LEU A 333 -8.52 -12.02 -12.36
CA LEU A 333 -7.18 -12.52 -12.67
C LEU A 333 -7.27 -13.90 -13.33
N GLY A 334 -8.09 -14.80 -12.79
CA GLY A 334 -8.28 -16.15 -13.35
C GLY A 334 -8.69 -16.14 -14.83
N ASP A 335 -9.65 -15.28 -15.20
CA ASP A 335 -10.10 -15.13 -16.59
C ASP A 335 -8.97 -14.71 -17.54
N VAL A 336 -8.07 -13.84 -17.07
CA VAL A 336 -6.91 -13.39 -17.85
C VAL A 336 -5.87 -14.49 -17.99
N LEU A 337 -5.63 -15.24 -16.91
CA LEU A 337 -4.67 -16.35 -16.92
C LEU A 337 -5.14 -17.50 -17.82
N ARG A 338 -6.45 -17.67 -18.01
CA ARG A 338 -6.99 -18.65 -18.98
C ARG A 338 -6.62 -18.34 -20.44
N LEU A 339 -6.18 -17.12 -20.74
CA LEU A 339 -5.59 -16.81 -22.05
C LEU A 339 -4.26 -17.55 -22.31
N SER A 340 -3.72 -18.23 -21.29
CA SER A 340 -2.60 -19.17 -21.44
C SER A 340 -3.02 -20.54 -22.00
N HIS A 341 -4.31 -20.86 -22.13
CA HIS A 341 -4.75 -22.12 -22.72
C HIS A 341 -4.50 -22.21 -24.23
N ASP A 342 -4.40 -23.44 -24.71
CA ASP A 342 -3.93 -23.75 -26.06
C ASP A 342 -4.84 -23.18 -27.15
N GLN A 343 -6.14 -23.03 -26.86
CA GLN A 343 -7.13 -22.41 -27.75
C GLN A 343 -6.79 -20.96 -28.15
N PHE A 344 -5.98 -20.26 -27.37
CA PHE A 344 -5.54 -18.89 -27.66
C PHE A 344 -4.13 -18.83 -28.27
N THR A 345 -3.46 -19.96 -28.45
CA THR A 345 -2.07 -20.01 -28.92
C THR A 345 -1.85 -19.24 -30.22
N PRO A 346 -2.65 -19.41 -31.29
CA PRO A 346 -2.39 -18.71 -32.56
C PRO A 346 -2.41 -17.19 -32.41
N ASP A 347 -3.41 -16.65 -31.71
CA ASP A 347 -3.55 -15.22 -31.48
C ASP A 347 -2.47 -14.69 -30.51
N ARG A 348 -2.13 -15.48 -29.48
CA ARG A 348 -1.13 -15.12 -28.48
C ARG A 348 0.27 -15.08 -29.08
N GLU A 349 0.66 -16.08 -29.87
CA GLU A 349 1.95 -16.10 -30.56
C GLU A 349 2.09 -14.89 -31.48
N GLY A 350 1.08 -14.60 -32.31
CA GLY A 350 1.10 -13.42 -33.18
C GLY A 350 1.19 -12.10 -32.39
N TYR A 351 0.48 -11.97 -31.27
CA TYR A 351 0.58 -10.78 -30.41
C TYR A 351 1.99 -10.61 -29.84
N PHE A 352 2.55 -11.65 -29.23
CA PHE A 352 3.85 -11.56 -28.58
C PHE A 352 5.02 -11.55 -29.56
N GLN A 353 4.89 -12.11 -30.76
CA GLN A 353 5.87 -11.96 -31.83
C GLN A 353 6.02 -10.48 -32.23
N ASN A 354 4.90 -9.76 -32.37
CA ASN A 354 4.93 -8.32 -32.65
C ASN A 354 5.56 -7.50 -31.50
N ARG A 355 5.34 -7.92 -30.24
CA ARG A 355 5.96 -7.27 -29.07
C ARG A 355 7.45 -7.56 -28.97
N LEU A 356 7.86 -8.78 -29.27
CA LEU A 356 9.26 -9.21 -29.28
C LEU A 356 10.04 -8.51 -30.40
N GLY A 357 9.47 -8.43 -31.61
CA GLY A 357 10.06 -7.67 -32.71
C GLY A 357 10.37 -6.22 -32.29
N ARG A 358 9.36 -5.51 -31.77
CA ARG A 358 9.53 -4.13 -31.27
C ARG A 358 10.55 -3.98 -30.15
N LEU A 359 10.72 -5.02 -29.32
CA LEU A 359 11.68 -5.00 -28.23
C LEU A 359 13.13 -5.15 -28.77
N LEU A 360 13.29 -5.86 -29.88
CA LEU A 360 14.57 -6.16 -30.53
C LEU A 360 14.87 -5.25 -31.73
N ASP A 361 13.97 -4.34 -32.10
CA ASP A 361 14.14 -3.41 -33.23
C ASP A 361 15.46 -2.62 -33.13
N ASP A 362 15.83 -2.17 -31.93
CA ASP A 362 17.06 -1.40 -31.68
C ASP A 362 18.29 -2.27 -31.42
N GLN A 363 18.10 -3.55 -31.08
CA GLN A 363 19.17 -4.48 -30.73
C GLN A 363 18.75 -5.92 -31.10
N PRO A 364 19.17 -6.41 -32.28
CA PRO A 364 18.79 -7.74 -32.75
C PRO A 364 19.38 -8.85 -31.87
N GLU A 365 18.83 -10.06 -31.98
CA GLU A 365 19.14 -11.20 -31.09
C GLU A 365 20.64 -11.54 -31.06
N GLU A 366 21.33 -11.42 -32.20
CA GLU A 366 22.77 -11.70 -32.33
C GLU A 366 23.64 -10.71 -31.56
N GLU A 367 23.13 -9.51 -31.28
CA GLU A 367 23.83 -8.46 -30.53
C GLU A 367 23.52 -8.48 -29.03
N LEU A 368 22.64 -9.39 -28.58
CA LEU A 368 22.32 -9.54 -27.17
C LEU A 368 23.48 -10.20 -26.40
N PRO A 369 23.65 -9.91 -25.10
CA PRO A 369 24.54 -10.66 -24.23
C PRO A 369 24.27 -12.18 -24.28
N PRO A 370 25.31 -13.03 -24.13
CA PRO A 370 25.16 -14.49 -24.21
C PRO A 370 24.19 -15.11 -23.20
N GLU A 371 23.91 -14.43 -22.09
CA GLU A 371 22.90 -14.86 -21.11
C GLU A 371 21.48 -14.68 -21.65
N GLN A 372 21.20 -13.58 -22.36
CA GLN A 372 19.90 -13.29 -22.95
C GLN A 372 19.63 -14.17 -24.16
N GLN A 373 20.64 -14.44 -24.99
CA GLN A 373 20.53 -15.40 -26.10
C GLN A 373 20.14 -16.80 -25.58
N ARG A 374 20.81 -17.27 -24.52
CA ARG A 374 20.45 -18.54 -23.87
C ARG A 374 19.03 -18.58 -23.32
N LEU A 375 18.53 -17.47 -22.79
CA LEU A 375 17.12 -17.38 -22.36
C LEU A 375 16.15 -17.54 -23.53
N LEU A 376 16.47 -16.95 -24.69
CA LEU A 376 15.66 -17.06 -25.90
C LEU A 376 15.68 -18.47 -26.49
N GLU A 377 16.82 -19.16 -26.43
CA GLU A 377 16.96 -20.56 -26.86
C GLU A 377 16.13 -21.53 -25.99
N LEU A 378 16.06 -21.29 -24.68
CA LEU A 378 15.32 -22.13 -23.74
C LEU A 378 13.79 -21.89 -23.79
N ALA A 379 13.36 -20.72 -24.24
CA ALA A 379 11.96 -20.33 -24.28
C ALA A 379 11.22 -20.94 -25.49
N SER A 380 10.13 -21.66 -25.22
CA SER A 380 9.34 -22.35 -26.24
C SER A 380 8.32 -21.49 -26.97
N THR A 381 7.93 -20.34 -26.42
CA THR A 381 6.89 -19.46 -26.98
C THR A 381 7.37 -18.03 -27.11
N ASN A 382 6.77 -17.24 -28.02
CA ASN A 382 7.10 -15.82 -28.13
C ASN A 382 6.77 -15.05 -26.85
N MET A 383 5.73 -15.48 -26.11
CA MET A 383 5.41 -14.92 -24.81
C MET A 383 6.53 -15.20 -23.80
N ASP A 384 7.01 -16.43 -23.71
CA ASP A 384 8.10 -16.78 -22.80
C ASP A 384 9.37 -16.02 -23.14
N LYS A 385 9.76 -15.96 -24.43
CA LYS A 385 10.90 -15.16 -24.90
C LYS A 385 10.81 -13.70 -24.45
N TYR A 386 9.67 -13.07 -24.72
CA TYR A 386 9.42 -11.69 -24.31
C TYR A 386 9.45 -11.53 -22.78
N LEU A 387 8.86 -12.46 -22.03
CA LEU A 387 8.87 -12.44 -20.57
C LEU A 387 10.27 -12.60 -19.98
N GLU A 388 11.08 -13.53 -20.48
CA GLU A 388 12.43 -13.76 -19.95
C GLU A 388 13.32 -12.55 -20.16
N LEU A 389 13.25 -11.86 -21.31
CA LEU A 389 14.00 -10.63 -21.54
C LEU A 389 13.59 -9.50 -20.58
N ILE A 390 12.28 -9.24 -20.42
CA ILE A 390 11.85 -8.16 -19.51
C ILE A 390 12.13 -8.51 -18.04
N VAL A 391 12.02 -9.79 -17.67
CA VAL A 391 12.31 -10.25 -16.30
C VAL A 391 13.80 -10.13 -16.05
N PHE A 392 14.66 -10.56 -16.96
CA PHE A 392 16.11 -10.40 -16.84
C PHE A 392 16.51 -8.94 -16.57
N GLU A 393 15.96 -7.99 -17.32
CA GLU A 393 16.27 -6.57 -17.18
C GLU A 393 15.68 -5.91 -15.91
N ARG A 394 14.59 -6.46 -15.35
CA ARG A 394 13.78 -5.77 -14.32
C ARG A 394 13.62 -6.53 -13.02
N SER A 395 14.02 -7.79 -12.93
CA SER A 395 13.75 -8.64 -11.76
C SER A 395 14.34 -8.02 -10.50
N ASP A 396 15.60 -7.61 -10.53
CA ASP A 396 16.29 -7.06 -9.35
C ASP A 396 15.65 -5.78 -8.83
N TYR A 397 15.22 -4.91 -9.75
CA TYR A 397 14.49 -3.69 -9.41
C TYR A 397 13.22 -4.04 -8.63
N HIS A 398 12.37 -4.93 -9.17
CA HIS A 398 11.11 -5.28 -8.53
C HIS A 398 11.29 -6.12 -7.26
N ARG A 399 12.26 -7.04 -7.23
CA ARG A 399 12.61 -7.81 -6.03
C ARG A 399 12.97 -6.91 -4.87
N LYS A 400 13.84 -5.91 -5.11
CA LYS A 400 14.23 -4.92 -4.10
C LYS A 400 13.01 -4.21 -3.52
N PHE A 401 12.10 -3.73 -4.36
CA PHE A 401 10.92 -3.00 -3.90
C PHE A 401 9.92 -3.91 -3.18
N VAL A 402 9.64 -5.11 -3.70
CA VAL A 402 8.77 -6.08 -3.03
C VAL A 402 9.33 -6.46 -1.65
N HIS A 403 10.63 -6.71 -1.54
CA HIS A 403 11.27 -6.95 -0.24
C HIS A 403 11.09 -5.77 0.71
N GLN A 404 11.41 -4.55 0.26
CA GLN A 404 11.25 -3.34 1.08
C GLN A 404 9.81 -3.06 1.49
N ALA A 405 8.82 -3.41 0.66
CA ALA A 405 7.40 -3.29 1.00
C ALA A 405 7.00 -4.25 2.12
N ILE A 406 7.53 -5.49 2.10
CA ILE A 406 7.34 -6.46 3.18
C ILE A 406 7.91 -5.91 4.50
N ASP A 407 9.11 -5.33 4.45
CA ASP A 407 9.74 -4.73 5.63
C ASP A 407 8.98 -3.49 6.13
N SER A 408 8.54 -2.62 5.23
CA SER A 408 7.82 -1.38 5.57
C SER A 408 6.47 -1.63 6.24
N GLY A 409 5.77 -2.70 5.85
CA GLY A 409 4.56 -3.15 6.54
C GLY A 409 4.84 -3.69 7.95
N ARG A 410 6.11 -3.98 8.29
CA ARG A 410 6.49 -4.60 9.57
C ARG A 410 7.20 -3.66 10.52
N THR A 411 7.84 -2.61 10.01
CA THR A 411 8.56 -1.63 10.82
C THR A 411 7.76 -0.34 10.95
N THR A 412 6.95 -0.25 11.99
CA THR A 412 6.42 1.04 12.45
C THR A 412 6.97 1.31 13.85
N GLY A 413 7.51 2.50 14.05
CA GLY A 413 7.52 3.15 15.36
C GLY A 413 8.77 3.07 16.21
N GLN A 414 9.47 1.95 16.35
CA GLN A 414 10.61 1.88 17.28
C GLN A 414 11.78 1.05 16.76
N ARG A 415 12.98 1.63 16.82
CA ARG A 415 14.29 0.94 16.71
C ARG A 415 14.51 -0.14 17.79
N GLY A 416 13.47 -0.61 18.49
CA GLY A 416 13.54 -1.52 19.63
C GLY A 416 12.85 -2.88 19.44
N VAL A 417 12.00 -3.07 18.42
CA VAL A 417 11.32 -4.36 18.18
C VAL A 417 11.34 -4.72 16.69
N THR A 418 12.52 -4.65 16.08
CA THR A 418 12.76 -5.41 14.85
C THR A 418 13.09 -6.84 15.23
N LEU A 419 12.27 -7.78 14.73
CA LEU A 419 12.69 -9.14 14.44
C LEU A 419 14.11 -9.09 13.83
N ASN A 420 15.09 -9.57 14.59
CA ASN A 420 16.50 -9.70 14.22
C ASN A 420 16.70 -10.78 13.14
N ALA A 421 16.00 -10.67 12.01
CA ALA A 421 16.19 -11.52 10.83
C ALA A 421 16.90 -10.78 9.69
N ALA A 422 16.77 -9.45 9.59
CA ALA A 422 17.30 -8.67 8.46
C ALA A 422 18.70 -8.07 8.67
N ARG A 423 19.38 -8.36 9.80
CA ARG A 423 20.73 -7.82 10.09
C ARG A 423 21.88 -8.84 10.03
N CYS A 424 21.62 -10.07 9.56
CA CYS A 424 22.63 -11.11 9.44
C CYS A 424 23.02 -11.48 7.99
N LEU A 425 22.62 -10.68 7.00
CA LEU A 425 23.04 -10.83 5.59
C LEU A 425 23.93 -9.66 5.14
N GLY A 426 24.92 -9.34 5.97
CA GLY A 426 26.06 -8.48 5.64
C GLY A 426 27.34 -9.22 5.97
#